data_AF-A0A097A4T6-F1
#
_entry.id   AF-A0A097A4T6-F1
#
_cell.length_a   1.000
_cell.length_b   1.000
_cell.length_c   1.000
_cell.angle_alpha   90.00
_cell.angle_beta   90.00
_cell.angle_gamma   90.00
#
_symmetry.space_group_name_H-M   'P 1'
#
loop_
_entity.id
_entity.type
_entity.pdbx_description
1 polymer ?
#
loop_
_entity_poly.entity_id
_entity_poly.type
_entity_poly.pdbx_seq_one_letter_code
_entity_poly.pdbx_strand_id
1 'polypeptide(L)'
;RHGNKGVISTIVPVEDMPFAADGTPVDIVLNPLGVPSRMNIGQILETHLGWAAKGLGIKIGNMLDAGRQAGEVRTLLDAIYNESGGKHEDLGSLNDAE
;
A
#
# COMPACT_ATOMS: atom_id res chain seq x y z
N ARG A 1 0.09 3.76 15.21
CA ARG A 1 -1.12 4.61 15.28
C ARG A 1 -2.23 4.04 16.14
N HIS A 2 -2.26 2.73 16.38
CA HIS A 2 -3.31 2.09 17.16
C HIS A 2 -2.92 1.72 18.61
N GLY A 3 -2.01 2.44 19.27
CA GLY A 3 -1.67 2.15 20.68
C GLY A 3 -0.82 0.89 20.93
N ASN A 4 -0.32 0.24 19.88
CA ASN A 4 0.70 -0.81 20.01
C ASN A 4 2.08 -0.18 20.18
N LYS A 5 2.65 -0.34 21.38
CA LYS A 5 4.02 0.05 21.74
C LYS A 5 4.89 -1.21 21.90
N GLY A 6 6.17 -1.09 21.59
CA GLY A 6 7.15 -2.15 21.72
C GLY A 6 8.57 -1.57 21.75
N VAL A 7 9.55 -2.43 22.01
CA VAL A 7 10.99 -2.13 21.94
C VAL A 7 11.59 -3.00 20.84
N ILE A 8 12.55 -2.48 20.07
CA ILE A 8 13.26 -3.26 19.05
C ILE A 8 14.04 -4.36 19.78
N SER A 9 13.78 -5.64 19.45
CA SER A 9 14.46 -6.77 20.09
C SER A 9 15.82 -7.04 19.45
N THR A 10 15.85 -7.18 18.12
CA THR A 10 17.02 -7.62 17.37
C THR A 10 16.99 -6.99 15.98
N ILE A 11 18.15 -6.67 15.43
CA ILE A 11 18.34 -6.32 14.02
C ILE A 11 18.97 -7.54 13.37
N VAL A 12 18.31 -8.10 12.36
CA VAL A 12 18.79 -9.29 11.65
C VAL A 12 19.19 -8.93 10.21
N PRO A 13 20.12 -9.68 9.60
CA PRO A 13 20.43 -9.56 8.17
C PRO A 13 19.19 -9.77 7.28
N VAL A 14 19.21 -9.21 6.07
CA VAL A 14 18.07 -9.25 5.15
C VAL A 14 17.79 -10.67 4.66
N GLU A 15 18.83 -11.49 4.53
CA GLU A 15 18.77 -12.90 4.15
C GLU A 15 18.02 -13.79 5.16
N ASP A 16 17.93 -13.37 6.42
CA ASP A 16 17.26 -14.11 7.50
C ASP A 16 15.78 -13.69 7.66
N MET A 17 15.35 -12.62 7.00
CA MET A 17 13.97 -12.15 7.08
C MET A 17 13.03 -13.03 6.25
N PRO A 18 11.75 -13.20 6.64
CA PRO A 18 10.76 -13.83 5.77
C PRO A 18 10.60 -13.07 4.45
N PHE A 19 10.36 -13.80 3.36
CA PHE A 19 10.19 -13.22 2.02
C PHE A 19 8.80 -13.50 1.46
N ALA A 20 8.29 -12.56 0.67
CA ALA A 20 7.11 -12.77 -0.15
C ALA A 20 7.43 -13.66 -1.37
N ALA A 21 6.39 -14.09 -2.10
CA ALA A 21 6.55 -14.96 -3.27
C ALA A 21 7.36 -14.33 -4.42
N ASP A 22 7.45 -13.00 -4.44
CA ASP A 22 8.28 -12.23 -5.38
C ASP A 22 9.73 -12.04 -4.90
N GLY A 23 10.09 -12.61 -3.75
CA GLY A 23 11.41 -12.48 -3.14
C GLY A 23 11.61 -11.23 -2.30
N THR A 24 10.59 -10.36 -2.15
CA THR A 24 10.70 -9.15 -1.34
C THR A 24 10.80 -9.51 0.15
N PRO A 25 11.86 -9.12 0.87
CA PRO A 25 11.96 -9.30 2.31
C PRO A 25 10.93 -8.46 3.06
N VAL A 26 10.44 -8.96 4.19
CA VAL A 26 9.65 -8.17 5.13
C VAL A 26 10.57 -7.27 5.95
N ASP A 27 10.18 -6.03 6.21
CA ASP A 27 10.99 -5.09 7.01
C ASP A 27 10.84 -5.31 8.53
N ILE A 28 9.62 -5.65 8.99
CA ILE A 28 9.28 -5.76 10.42
C ILE A 28 8.36 -6.95 10.66
N VAL A 29 8.69 -7.77 11.67
CA VAL A 29 7.84 -8.87 12.14
C VAL A 29 7.16 -8.47 13.45
N LEU A 30 5.84 -8.63 13.53
CA LEU A 30 5.03 -8.32 14.72
C LEU A 30 4.36 -9.58 15.27
N ASN A 31 4.20 -9.65 16.60
CA ASN A 31 3.48 -10.75 17.24
C ASN A 31 1.96 -10.57 17.10
N PRO A 32 1.22 -11.54 16.52
CA PRO A 32 -0.23 -11.42 16.32
C PRO A 32 -1.04 -11.44 17.62
N LEU A 33 -0.53 -12.03 18.70
CA LEU A 33 -1.28 -12.19 19.96
C LEU A 33 -1.66 -10.85 20.63
N GLY A 34 -0.91 -9.78 20.34
CA GLY A 34 -1.17 -8.46 20.88
C GLY A 34 -2.43 -7.79 20.34
N VAL A 35 -2.94 -8.24 19.19
CA VAL A 35 -4.10 -7.65 18.50
C VAL A 35 -5.44 -8.07 19.12
N PRO A 36 -5.77 -9.37 19.29
CA PRO A 36 -7.04 -9.79 19.88
C PRO A 36 -7.11 -9.42 21.37
N SER A 37 -5.99 -9.52 22.10
CA SER A 37 -5.96 -9.18 23.54
C SER A 37 -6.30 -7.71 23.82
N ARG A 38 -5.94 -6.80 22.91
CA ARG A 38 -6.23 -5.36 23.01
C ARG A 38 -7.44 -4.93 22.19
N MET A 39 -8.12 -5.90 21.54
CA MET A 39 -9.26 -5.68 20.66
C MET A 39 -9.00 -4.58 19.61
N ASN A 40 -7.79 -4.56 19.07
CA ASN A 40 -7.32 -3.49 18.20
C ASN A 40 -7.29 -3.90 16.73
N ILE A 41 -8.47 -4.21 16.20
CA ILE A 41 -8.61 -4.73 14.84
C ILE A 41 -8.24 -3.72 13.75
N GLY A 42 -8.25 -2.42 14.10
CA GLY A 42 -7.90 -1.33 13.19
C GLY A 42 -6.50 -1.46 12.59
N GLN A 43 -5.53 -2.01 13.32
CA GLN A 43 -4.19 -2.26 12.78
C GLN A 43 -4.21 -3.27 11.62
N ILE A 44 -5.05 -4.31 11.73
CA ILE A 44 -5.17 -5.31 10.68
C ILE A 44 -5.78 -4.65 9.44
N LEU A 45 -6.85 -3.86 9.61
CA LEU A 45 -7.48 -3.13 8.52
C LEU A 45 -6.53 -2.13 7.87
N GLU A 46 -5.75 -1.39 8.67
CA GLU A 46 -4.71 -0.46 8.19
C GLU A 46 -3.65 -1.20 7.36
N THR A 47 -3.22 -2.39 7.81
CA THR A 47 -2.24 -3.20 7.08
C THR A 47 -2.79 -3.71 5.75
N HIS A 48 -4.06 -4.17 5.71
CA HIS A 48 -4.70 -4.61 4.47
C HIS A 48 -4.88 -3.47 3.48
N LEU A 49 -5.37 -2.31 3.95
CA LEU A 49 -5.57 -1.13 3.09
C LEU A 49 -4.23 -0.59 2.59
N GLY A 50 -3.20 -0.58 3.45
CA GLY A 50 -1.83 -0.22 3.08
C GLY A 50 -1.25 -1.18 2.03
N TRP A 51 -1.52 -2.47 2.13
CA TRP A 51 -1.07 -3.45 1.13
C TRP A 51 -1.75 -3.25 -0.23
N ALA A 52 -3.07 -2.99 -0.24
CA ALA A 52 -3.81 -2.65 -1.45
C ALA A 52 -3.26 -1.36 -2.08
N ALA A 53 -3.02 -0.31 -1.28
CA ALA A 53 -2.44 0.95 -1.74
C ALA A 53 -1.03 0.76 -2.32
N LYS A 54 -0.17 -0.04 -1.69
CA LYS A 54 1.16 -0.39 -2.22
C LYS A 54 1.05 -1.08 -3.59
N GLY A 55 0.11 -2.04 -3.73
CA GLY A 55 -0.13 -2.72 -5.00
C GLY A 55 -0.59 -1.78 -6.12
N LEU A 56 -1.51 -0.86 -5.81
CA LEU A 56 -1.94 0.18 -6.76
C LEU A 56 -0.78 1.11 -7.14
N GLY A 57 0.05 1.51 -6.17
CA GLY A 57 1.25 2.33 -6.41
C GLY A 57 2.26 1.64 -7.32
N ILE A 58 2.56 0.35 -7.11
CA ILE A 58 3.44 -0.44 -7.99
C ILE A 58 2.86 -0.51 -9.41
N LYS A 59 1.54 -0.72 -9.55
CA LYS A 59 0.89 -0.76 -10.86
C LYS A 59 1.03 0.57 -11.60
N ILE A 60 0.84 1.70 -10.92
CA ILE A 60 1.02 3.03 -11.49
C ILE A 60 2.49 3.25 -11.87
N GLY A 61 3.43 2.92 -10.99
CA GLY A 61 4.88 3.01 -11.26
C GLY A 61 5.27 2.25 -12.53
N ASN A 62 4.84 0.98 -12.64
CA ASN A 62 5.10 0.16 -13.83
C ASN A 62 4.53 0.78 -15.11
N MET A 63 3.39 1.48 -15.05
CA MET A 63 2.82 2.17 -16.21
C MET A 63 3.65 3.39 -16.63
N LEU A 64 4.19 4.13 -15.65
CA LEU A 64 5.06 5.27 -15.89
C LEU A 64 6.42 4.82 -16.45
N ASP A 65 7.02 3.78 -15.87
CA ASP A 65 8.30 3.22 -16.33
C ASP A 65 8.21 2.66 -17.76
N ALA A 66 7.06 2.11 -18.12
CA ALA A 66 6.77 1.65 -19.48
C ALA A 66 6.45 2.80 -20.47
N GLY A 67 6.43 4.05 -20.01
CA GLY A 67 6.12 5.21 -20.85
C GLY A 67 4.71 5.21 -21.42
N ARG A 68 3.72 4.62 -20.71
CA ARG A 68 2.33 4.60 -21.17
C ARG A 68 1.76 6.02 -21.26
N GLN A 69 0.80 6.20 -22.16
CA GLN A 69 0.21 7.51 -22.37
C GLN A 69 -0.51 8.00 -21.12
N ALA A 70 -0.48 9.30 -20.88
CA ALA A 70 -1.15 9.94 -19.74
C ALA A 70 -2.65 9.60 -19.69
N GLY A 71 -3.30 9.45 -20.85
CA GLY A 71 -4.70 9.01 -20.94
C GLY A 71 -4.96 7.64 -20.29
N GLU A 72 -4.06 6.67 -20.47
CA GLU A 72 -4.20 5.33 -19.88
C GLU A 72 -4.00 5.36 -18.36
N VAL A 73 -3.09 6.19 -17.88
CA VAL A 73 -2.89 6.43 -16.45
C VAL A 73 -4.13 7.11 -15.84
N ARG A 74 -4.69 8.12 -16.52
CA ARG A 74 -5.94 8.79 -16.09
C ARG A 74 -7.11 7.82 -15.96
N THR A 75 -7.29 6.91 -16.92
CA THR A 75 -8.33 5.88 -16.83
C THR A 75 -8.15 4.99 -15.60
N LEU A 76 -6.92 4.60 -15.27
CA LEU A 76 -6.65 3.84 -14.06
C LEU A 76 -6.94 4.66 -12.79
N LEU A 77 -6.55 5.94 -12.76
CA LEU A 77 -6.81 6.83 -11.62
C LEU A 77 -8.32 7.03 -11.42
N ASP A 78 -9.09 7.17 -12.50
CA ASP A 78 -10.55 7.29 -12.44
C ASP A 78 -11.19 6.05 -11.80
N ALA A 79 -10.79 4.86 -12.24
CA ALA A 79 -11.24 3.60 -11.64
C ALA A 79 -10.87 3.50 -10.14
N ILE A 80 -9.69 3.97 -9.75
CA ILE A 80 -9.26 3.95 -8.34
C ILE A 80 -10.07 4.92 -7.49
N TYR A 81 -10.18 6.19 -7.91
CA TYR A 81 -10.74 7.27 -7.09
C TYR A 81 -12.27 7.36 -7.17
N ASN A 82 -12.87 7.12 -8.32
CA ASN A 82 -14.29 7.40 -8.56
C ASN A 82 -15.19 6.15 -8.50
N GLU A 83 -14.67 4.94 -8.73
CA GLU A 83 -15.46 3.70 -8.64
C GLU A 83 -15.41 3.01 -7.26
N SER A 84 -14.37 3.27 -6.46
CA SER A 84 -14.18 2.59 -5.16
C SER A 84 -15.07 3.13 -4.02
N GLY A 85 -15.94 4.10 -4.33
CA GLY A 85 -16.81 4.78 -3.36
C GLY A 85 -16.05 5.83 -2.53
N GLY A 86 -16.62 7.02 -2.37
CA GLY A 86 -15.98 8.12 -1.66
C GLY A 86 -16.21 9.47 -2.31
N LYS A 87 -15.26 10.39 -2.11
CA LYS A 87 -15.27 11.70 -2.75
C LYS A 87 -14.91 11.54 -4.22
N HIS A 88 -15.77 12.05 -5.09
CA HIS A 88 -15.50 12.11 -6.51
C HIS A 88 -14.42 13.17 -6.78
N GLU A 89 -13.37 12.79 -7.50
CA GLU A 89 -12.27 13.69 -7.88
C GLU A 89 -12.40 14.10 -9.34
N ASP A 90 -12.14 15.40 -9.63
CA ASP A 90 -12.16 15.94 -11.00
C ASP A 90 -10.80 15.73 -11.69
N LEU A 91 -10.65 14.56 -12.31
CA LEU A 91 -9.45 14.20 -13.07
C LEU A 91 -9.42 14.81 -14.48
N GLY A 92 -10.53 15.41 -14.94
CA GLY A 92 -10.60 16.08 -16.25
C GLY A 92 -9.81 17.38 -16.28
N SER A 93 -9.58 17.99 -15.11
CA SER A 93 -8.73 19.17 -14.94
C SER A 93 -7.25 18.93 -15.27
N LEU A 94 -6.80 17.67 -15.18
CA LEU A 94 -5.43 17.28 -15.50
C LEU A 94 -5.31 17.16 -17.03
N ASN A 95 -5.00 18.24 -17.75
CA ASN A 95 -4.81 18.19 -19.20
C ASN A 95 -3.33 17.88 -19.57
N ASP A 96 -3.09 17.48 -20.82
CA ASP A 96 -1.74 17.19 -21.37
C ASP A 96 -1.07 18.42 -21.99
N ALA A 97 -1.64 19.61 -21.76
CA ALA A 97 -1.24 20.86 -22.42
C ALA A 97 -0.32 21.76 -21.57
N GLU A 98 0.06 21.29 -20.36
CA GLU A 98 1.06 21.93 -19.50
C GLU A 98 2.36 21.10 -19.40
#